data_AF-A0A3Q3ARG5-F1
#
_entry.id   AF-A0A3Q3ARG5-F1
#
_cell.length_a   1.000
_cell.length_b   1.000
_cell.length_c   1.000
_cell.angle_alpha   90.00
_cell.angle_beta   90.00
_cell.angle_gamma   90.00
#
_symmetry.space_group_name_H-M   'P 1'
#
loop_
_entity.id
_entity.type
_entity.pdbx_description
1 polymer ?
#
loop_
_entity_poly.entity_id
_entity_poly.type
_entity_poly.pdbx_seq_one_letter_code
_entity_poly.pdbx_strand_id
1 'polypeptide(L)'
;MDLEESAAALQAENHHLAQENDQLRTMLGLLRENVDLKARMQSRHLDDTLVLLVLCLFCINFNNFFAAQPRLLGEIVYQLDRRILSHVFQAHKRLYGFTLLNIPEKIIEVSTHPLTGKVDEGYQLHLTQRYTDLMDKLSQLGYKAALHPPFCEFVVNAYGILRERPSQNCAEAEYNNPDFLRRLIATAAPKRLQKDLSLVLACLCSMAAQDRRPLLLW
;
A
#
# COMPACT_ATOMS: atom_id res chain seq x y z
N MET A 1 -22.48 94.19 10.71
CA MET A 1 -21.92 92.84 10.92
C MET A 1 -20.42 93.02 10.85
N ASP A 2 -19.78 93.02 12.01
CA ASP A 2 -18.39 93.45 12.17
C ASP A 2 -17.41 92.42 11.61
N LEU A 3 -16.38 92.91 10.91
CA LEU A 3 -15.34 92.08 10.31
C LEU A 3 -14.59 91.23 11.36
N GLU A 4 -14.52 91.71 12.60
CA GLU A 4 -13.89 90.99 13.71
C GLU A 4 -14.70 89.78 14.18
N GLU A 5 -16.02 89.87 14.19
CA GLU A 5 -16.90 88.77 14.58
C GLU A 5 -16.84 87.62 13.55
N SER A 6 -16.76 87.98 12.26
CA SER A 6 -16.58 87.00 11.18
C SER A 6 -15.20 86.35 11.20
N ALA A 7 -14.14 87.09 11.56
CA ALA A 7 -12.78 86.54 11.68
C ALA A 7 -12.66 85.56 12.86
N ALA A 8 -13.27 85.87 14.00
CA ALA A 8 -13.29 84.99 15.17
C ALA A 8 -14.06 83.68 14.89
N ALA A 9 -15.20 83.76 14.19
CA ALA A 9 -15.97 82.60 13.78
C ALA A 9 -15.17 81.67 12.84
N LEU A 10 -14.49 82.24 11.83
CA LEU A 10 -13.63 81.48 10.92
C LEU A 10 -12.44 80.82 11.62
N GLN A 11 -11.89 81.46 12.66
CA GLN A 11 -10.78 80.89 13.42
C GLN A 11 -11.24 79.72 14.31
N ALA A 12 -12.42 79.81 14.91
CA ALA A 12 -13.03 78.72 15.65
C ALA A 12 -13.35 77.52 14.75
N GLU A 13 -13.89 77.76 13.56
CA GLU A 13 -14.21 76.70 12.57
C GLU A 13 -12.95 75.99 12.05
N ASN A 14 -11.87 76.74 11.76
CA ASN A 14 -10.58 76.13 11.39
C ASN A 14 -10.01 75.26 12.52
N HIS A 15 -10.16 75.67 13.78
CA HIS A 15 -9.71 74.87 14.91
C HIS A 15 -10.52 73.57 15.04
N HIS A 16 -11.84 73.64 14.81
CA HIS A 16 -12.72 72.47 14.76
C HIS A 16 -12.32 71.50 13.64
N LEU A 17 -12.14 72.01 12.41
CA LEU A 17 -11.71 71.20 11.26
C LEU A 17 -10.32 70.57 11.47
N ALA A 18 -9.41 71.23 12.19
CA ALA A 18 -8.13 70.65 12.53
C ALA A 18 -8.28 69.45 13.47
N GLN A 19 -9.17 69.53 14.47
CA GLN A 19 -9.47 68.42 15.38
C GLN A 19 -10.11 67.24 14.63
N GLU A 20 -11.07 67.50 13.73
CA GLU A 20 -11.68 66.45 12.91
C GLU A 20 -10.64 65.77 11.99
N ASN A 21 -9.73 66.54 11.39
CA ASN A 21 -8.67 65.97 10.56
C ASN A 21 -7.72 65.05 11.36
N ASP A 22 -7.40 65.42 12.59
CA ASP A 22 -6.58 64.57 13.46
C ASP A 22 -7.32 63.29 13.89
N GLN A 23 -8.64 63.37 14.11
CA GLN A 23 -9.48 62.19 14.35
C GLN A 23 -9.51 61.27 13.13
N LEU A 24 -9.69 61.82 11.92
CA LEU A 24 -9.69 61.05 10.67
C LEU A 24 -8.35 60.37 10.41
N ARG A 25 -7.22 61.06 10.67
CA ARG A 25 -5.88 60.46 10.57
C ARG A 25 -5.71 59.26 11.50
N THR A 26 -6.23 59.38 12.72
CA THR A 26 -6.21 58.28 13.70
C THR A 26 -7.05 57.10 13.21
N MET A 27 -8.25 57.37 12.69
CA MET A 27 -9.13 56.33 12.15
C MET A 27 -8.52 55.61 10.93
N LEU A 28 -7.84 56.36 10.04
CA LEU A 28 -7.12 55.78 8.90
C LEU A 28 -5.97 54.88 9.34
N GLY A 29 -5.27 55.22 10.43
CA GLY A 29 -4.24 54.36 11.04
C GLY A 29 -4.83 53.01 11.47
N LEU A 30 -5.94 53.05 12.21
CA LEU A 30 -6.62 51.83 12.69
C LEU A 30 -7.18 50.97 11.54
N LEU A 31 -7.69 51.59 10.48
CA LEU A 31 -8.16 50.86 9.29
C LEU A 31 -7.01 50.15 8.58
N ARG A 32 -5.85 50.80 8.47
CA ARG A 32 -4.65 50.21 7.87
C ARG A 32 -4.15 49.01 8.67
N GLU A 33 -4.12 49.12 10.00
CA GLU A 33 -3.76 48.00 10.89
C GLU A 33 -4.74 46.83 10.77
N ASN A 34 -6.05 47.11 10.69
CA ASN A 34 -7.05 46.06 10.48
C ASN A 34 -6.89 45.33 9.15
N VAL A 35 -6.54 46.04 8.07
CA VAL A 35 -6.26 45.44 6.76
C VAL A 35 -5.02 44.53 6.84
N ASP A 36 -3.96 44.97 7.50
CA ASP A 36 -2.74 44.17 7.70
C ASP A 36 -2.99 42.92 8.56
N LEU A 37 -3.73 43.07 9.67
CA LEU A 37 -4.16 41.95 10.52
C LEU A 37 -4.97 40.92 9.73
N LYS A 38 -5.91 41.37 8.88
CA LYS A 38 -6.72 40.50 8.03
C LYS A 38 -5.87 39.74 7.01
N ALA A 39 -4.87 40.39 6.40
CA ALA A 39 -3.94 39.73 5.48
C ALA A 39 -3.09 38.66 6.20
N ARG A 40 -2.59 38.96 7.41
CA ARG A 40 -1.85 38.01 8.23
C ARG A 40 -2.70 36.81 8.64
N MET A 41 -3.95 37.03 9.04
CA MET A 41 -4.89 35.95 9.36
C MET A 41 -5.16 35.03 8.16
N GLN A 42 -5.34 35.60 6.96
CA GLN A 42 -5.55 34.82 5.73
C GLN A 42 -4.31 34.00 5.33
N SER A 43 -3.10 34.55 5.50
CA SER A 43 -1.85 33.81 5.22
C SER A 43 -1.67 32.59 6.14
N ARG A 44 -1.89 32.76 7.44
CA ARG A 44 -1.81 31.66 8.42
C ARG A 44 -2.84 30.57 8.15
N HIS A 45 -4.05 30.96 7.76
CA HIS A 45 -5.09 29.99 7.40
C HIS A 45 -4.70 29.17 6.16
N LEU A 46 -4.05 29.76 5.14
CA LEU A 46 -3.60 29.00 3.97
C LEU A 46 -2.51 27.99 4.32
N ASP A 47 -1.55 28.38 5.16
CA ASP A 47 -0.46 27.50 5.61
C ASP A 47 -0.99 26.33 6.45
N ASP A 48 -1.89 26.58 7.39
CA ASP A 48 -2.49 25.53 8.22
C ASP A 48 -3.32 24.54 7.39
N THR A 49 -4.01 25.03 6.35
CA THR A 49 -4.82 24.17 5.45
C THR A 49 -3.93 23.28 4.57
N LEU A 50 -2.80 23.81 4.08
CA LEU A 50 -1.83 23.04 3.30
C LEU A 50 -1.10 21.99 4.15
N VAL A 51 -0.71 22.33 5.38
CA VAL A 51 -0.12 21.38 6.33
C VAL A 51 -1.12 20.28 6.67
N LEU A 52 -2.39 20.62 6.87
CA LEU A 52 -3.44 19.63 7.11
C LEU A 52 -3.70 18.76 5.87
N LEU A 53 -3.63 19.30 4.66
CA LEU A 53 -3.73 18.55 3.40
C LEU A 53 -2.53 17.62 3.18
N VAL A 54 -1.31 18.06 3.48
CA VAL A 54 -0.09 17.23 3.40
C VAL A 54 -0.12 16.14 4.47
N LEU A 55 -0.51 16.48 5.71
CA LEU A 55 -0.73 15.50 6.77
C LEU A 55 -1.88 14.55 6.42
N CYS A 56 -2.97 15.01 5.81
CA CYS A 56 -4.06 14.14 5.35
C CYS A 56 -3.63 13.26 4.18
N LEU A 57 -2.86 13.76 3.20
CA LEU A 57 -2.27 12.95 2.13
C LEU A 57 -1.30 11.91 2.72
N PHE A 58 -0.47 12.31 3.68
CA PHE A 58 0.41 11.40 4.41
C PHE A 58 -0.41 10.37 5.19
N CYS A 59 -1.44 10.77 5.93
CA CYS A 59 -2.33 9.88 6.71
C CYS A 59 -3.22 8.99 5.85
N ILE A 60 -3.67 9.43 4.67
CA ILE A 60 -4.44 8.62 3.71
C ILE A 60 -3.51 7.58 3.07
N ASN A 61 -2.29 7.97 2.68
CA ASN A 61 -1.28 7.02 2.23
C ASN A 61 -0.85 6.07 3.36
N PHE A 62 -0.72 6.56 4.59
CA PHE A 62 -0.30 5.79 5.76
C PHE A 62 -1.39 4.81 6.23
N ASN A 63 -2.67 5.21 6.21
CA ASN A 63 -3.80 4.32 6.53
C ASN A 63 -4.01 3.27 5.44
N ASN A 64 -3.89 3.61 4.15
CA ASN A 64 -3.92 2.61 3.07
C ASN A 64 -2.71 1.67 3.12
N PHE A 65 -1.53 2.19 3.49
CA PHE A 65 -0.33 1.39 3.71
C PHE A 65 -0.50 0.42 4.89
N PHE A 66 -0.99 0.89 6.05
CA PHE A 66 -1.26 0.04 7.22
C PHE A 66 -2.38 -0.98 6.97
N ALA A 67 -3.39 -0.66 6.14
CA ALA A 67 -4.45 -1.60 5.78
C ALA A 67 -3.99 -2.67 4.75
N ALA A 68 -3.05 -2.34 3.88
CA ALA A 68 -2.48 -3.25 2.88
C ALA A 68 -1.35 -4.14 3.44
N GLN A 69 -0.62 -3.66 4.45
CA GLN A 69 0.53 -4.36 5.05
C GLN A 69 0.22 -5.78 5.56
N PRO A 70 -0.87 -6.04 6.32
CA PRO A 70 -1.18 -7.39 6.76
C PRO A 70 -1.57 -8.30 5.60
N ARG A 71 -2.34 -7.77 4.63
CA ARG A 71 -2.76 -8.51 3.43
C ARG A 71 -1.59 -8.92 2.55
N LEU A 72 -0.51 -8.15 2.56
CA LEU A 72 0.71 -8.49 1.84
C LEU A 72 1.37 -9.77 2.39
N LEU A 73 1.18 -10.12 3.68
CA LEU A 73 1.64 -11.40 4.23
C LEU A 73 0.92 -12.58 3.58
N GLY A 74 -0.40 -12.48 3.41
CA GLY A 74 -1.19 -13.48 2.69
C GLY A 74 -0.88 -13.49 1.19
N GLU A 75 -0.56 -12.33 0.61
CA GLU A 75 -0.15 -12.24 -0.79
C GLU A 75 1.17 -12.96 -1.07
N ILE A 76 2.20 -12.80 -0.22
CA ILE A 76 3.50 -13.50 -0.37
C ILE A 76 3.28 -15.01 -0.45
N VAL A 77 2.48 -15.52 0.48
CA VAL A 77 2.12 -16.93 0.58
C VAL A 77 1.34 -17.39 -0.66
N TYR A 78 0.30 -16.64 -1.02
CA TYR A 78 -0.53 -16.93 -2.19
C TYR A 78 0.28 -17.00 -3.48
N GLN A 79 1.23 -16.09 -3.66
CA GLN A 79 2.10 -16.05 -4.83
C GLN A 79 3.04 -17.26 -4.91
N LEU A 80 3.56 -17.73 -3.78
CA LEU A 80 4.34 -18.97 -3.75
C LEU A 80 3.48 -20.16 -4.19
N ASP A 81 2.30 -20.32 -3.59
CA ASP A 81 1.37 -21.40 -3.91
C ASP A 81 1.03 -21.43 -5.40
N ARG A 82 0.68 -20.27 -5.97
CA ARG A 82 0.35 -20.15 -7.40
C ARG A 82 1.53 -20.47 -8.31
N ARG A 83 2.76 -20.08 -7.94
CA ARG A 83 3.96 -20.42 -8.70
C ARG A 83 4.30 -21.89 -8.66
N ILE A 84 4.16 -22.54 -7.51
CA ILE A 84 4.35 -23.99 -7.38
C ILE A 84 3.35 -24.72 -8.29
N LEU A 85 2.06 -24.37 -8.20
CA LEU A 85 1.02 -24.98 -9.03
C LEU A 85 1.27 -24.72 -10.53
N SER A 86 1.62 -23.50 -10.91
CA SER A 86 1.94 -23.16 -12.31
C SER A 86 3.20 -23.86 -12.81
N HIS A 87 4.19 -24.11 -11.95
CA HIS A 87 5.40 -24.82 -12.32
C HIS A 87 5.13 -26.31 -12.58
N VAL A 88 4.31 -26.95 -11.74
CA VAL A 88 3.92 -28.36 -11.91
C VAL A 88 3.02 -28.51 -13.14
N PHE A 89 1.92 -27.75 -13.20
CA PHE A 89 0.85 -27.91 -14.18
C PHE A 89 0.92 -26.92 -15.36
N GLN A 90 2.07 -26.78 -16.01
CA GLN A 90 2.30 -25.81 -17.10
C GLN A 90 1.31 -25.89 -18.26
N ALA A 91 0.79 -27.09 -18.56
CA ALA A 91 -0.16 -27.30 -19.65
C ALA A 91 -1.56 -26.76 -19.36
N HIS A 92 -1.89 -26.46 -18.09
CA HIS A 92 -3.23 -26.11 -17.66
C HIS A 92 -3.35 -24.60 -17.42
N LYS A 93 -4.20 -23.93 -18.22
CA LYS A 93 -4.44 -22.48 -18.10
C LYS A 93 -5.29 -22.10 -16.89
N ARG A 94 -6.13 -23.01 -16.39
CA ARG A 94 -7.05 -22.78 -15.26
C ARG A 94 -6.87 -23.91 -14.26
N LEU A 95 -6.52 -23.55 -13.03
CA LEU A 95 -6.18 -24.47 -11.93
C LEU A 95 -7.23 -24.36 -10.82
N TYR A 96 -8.52 -24.42 -11.16
CA TYR A 96 -9.61 -24.30 -10.19
C TYR A 96 -9.68 -25.54 -9.30
N GLY A 97 -9.73 -25.34 -7.99
CA GLY A 97 -9.73 -26.44 -7.01
C GLY A 97 -8.38 -27.13 -6.87
N PHE A 98 -7.30 -26.57 -7.42
CA PHE A 98 -5.94 -27.02 -7.16
C PHE A 98 -5.41 -26.30 -5.93
N THR A 99 -4.92 -27.06 -4.97
CA THR A 99 -4.26 -26.59 -3.75
C THR A 99 -2.92 -27.31 -3.63
N LEU A 100 -1.99 -26.76 -2.84
CA LEU A 100 -0.71 -27.43 -2.63
C LEU A 100 -0.86 -28.81 -1.94
N LEU A 101 -1.94 -28.99 -1.18
CA LEU A 101 -2.26 -30.24 -0.49
C LEU A 101 -2.71 -31.34 -1.45
N ASN A 102 -3.35 -30.97 -2.56
CA ASN A 102 -3.96 -31.93 -3.48
C ASN A 102 -3.16 -32.14 -4.77
N ILE A 103 -1.92 -31.67 -4.84
CA ILE A 103 -1.06 -31.82 -6.03
C ILE A 103 -0.95 -33.28 -6.47
N PRO A 104 -0.64 -34.26 -5.58
CA PRO A 104 -0.51 -35.66 -5.99
C PRO A 104 -1.80 -36.21 -6.61
N GLU A 105 -2.95 -35.91 -6.01
CA GLU A 105 -4.27 -36.32 -6.50
C GLU A 105 -4.57 -35.65 -7.85
N LYS A 106 -4.26 -34.36 -7.97
CA LYS A 106 -4.45 -33.60 -9.21
C LYS A 106 -3.54 -34.07 -10.32
N ILE A 107 -2.34 -34.57 -10.04
CA ILE A 107 -1.48 -35.21 -11.06
C ILE A 107 -2.16 -36.44 -11.64
N ILE A 108 -2.78 -37.28 -10.80
CA ILE A 108 -3.52 -38.46 -11.26
C ILE A 108 -4.74 -38.02 -12.09
N GLU A 109 -5.50 -37.04 -11.61
CA GLU A 109 -6.71 -36.53 -12.27
C GLU A 109 -6.40 -35.99 -13.68
N VAL A 110 -5.38 -35.13 -13.83
CA VAL A 110 -5.03 -34.55 -15.13
C VAL A 110 -4.36 -35.54 -16.09
N SER A 111 -3.82 -36.64 -15.56
CA SER A 111 -3.23 -37.71 -16.36
C SER A 111 -4.26 -38.77 -16.74
N THR A 112 -5.46 -38.73 -16.16
CA THR A 112 -6.54 -39.68 -16.46
C THR A 112 -7.40 -39.13 -17.59
N HIS A 113 -7.52 -39.89 -18.67
CA HIS A 113 -8.36 -39.48 -19.79
C HIS A 113 -9.85 -39.55 -19.41
N PRO A 114 -10.62 -38.46 -19.53
CA PRO A 114 -11.95 -38.35 -18.93
C PRO A 114 -12.98 -39.32 -19.52
N LEU A 115 -12.80 -39.73 -20.77
CA LEU A 115 -13.75 -40.62 -21.48
C LEU A 115 -13.38 -42.11 -21.37
N THR A 116 -12.12 -42.45 -21.09
CA THR A 116 -11.65 -43.85 -21.12
C THR A 116 -11.20 -44.34 -19.75
N GLY A 117 -11.02 -43.43 -18.78
CA GLY A 117 -10.49 -43.75 -17.45
C GLY A 117 -9.05 -44.27 -17.47
N LYS A 118 -8.41 -44.33 -18.64
CA LYS A 118 -7.02 -44.77 -18.77
C LYS A 118 -6.09 -43.63 -18.36
N VAL A 119 -5.12 -43.98 -17.52
CA VAL A 119 -4.08 -43.06 -17.07
C VAL A 119 -2.96 -43.06 -18.10
N ASP A 120 -2.55 -41.86 -18.52
CA ASP A 120 -1.30 -41.67 -19.24
C ASP A 120 -0.15 -41.75 -18.23
N GLU A 121 0.42 -42.94 -18.07
CA GLU A 121 1.51 -43.21 -17.13
C GLU A 121 2.76 -42.37 -17.42
N GLY A 122 3.04 -42.08 -18.70
CA GLY A 122 4.20 -41.28 -19.10
C GLY A 122 4.04 -39.83 -18.68
N TYR A 123 2.85 -39.26 -18.92
CA TYR A 123 2.54 -37.90 -18.49
C TYR A 123 2.44 -37.78 -16.96
N GLN A 124 1.85 -38.76 -16.30
CA GLN A 124 1.79 -38.83 -14.84
C GLN A 124 3.20 -38.84 -14.23
N LEU A 125 4.06 -39.75 -14.67
CA LEU A 125 5.44 -39.86 -14.19
C LEU A 125 6.20 -38.55 -14.38
N HIS A 126 6.04 -37.91 -15.54
CA HIS A 126 6.67 -36.63 -15.84
C HIS A 126 6.25 -35.51 -14.87
N LEU A 127 4.95 -35.41 -14.55
CA LEU A 127 4.46 -34.42 -13.59
C LEU A 127 4.92 -34.74 -12.16
N THR A 128 4.90 -36.02 -11.77
CA THR A 128 5.39 -36.46 -10.45
C THR A 128 6.88 -36.16 -10.27
N GLN A 129 7.70 -36.43 -11.29
CA GLN A 129 9.13 -36.11 -11.26
C GLN A 129 9.35 -34.60 -11.12
N ARG A 130 8.67 -33.79 -11.93
CA ARG A 130 8.77 -32.33 -11.85
C ARG A 130 8.38 -31.79 -10.47
N TYR A 131 7.30 -32.30 -9.89
CA TYR A 131 6.88 -31.93 -8.55
C TYR A 131 7.92 -32.32 -7.49
N THR A 132 8.47 -33.54 -7.59
CA THR A 132 9.50 -34.03 -6.68
C THR A 132 10.77 -33.18 -6.78
N ASP A 133 11.26 -32.92 -7.99
CA ASP A 133 12.44 -32.07 -8.23
C ASP A 133 12.26 -30.65 -7.69
N LEU A 134 11.06 -30.08 -7.83
CA LEU A 134 10.73 -28.77 -7.28
C LEU A 134 10.72 -28.82 -5.75
N MET A 135 10.07 -29.81 -5.16
CA MET A 135 9.97 -29.96 -3.72
C MET A 135 11.34 -30.23 -3.08
N ASP A 136 12.22 -30.97 -3.75
CA ASP A 136 13.59 -31.20 -3.29
C ASP A 136 14.37 -29.89 -3.23
N LYS A 137 14.28 -29.04 -4.26
CA LYS A 137 14.89 -27.70 -4.26
C LYS A 137 14.33 -26.81 -3.16
N LEU A 138 13.02 -26.83 -2.95
CA LEU A 138 12.38 -26.07 -1.88
C LEU A 138 12.77 -26.62 -0.49
N SER A 139 12.95 -27.94 -0.36
CA SER A 139 13.37 -28.59 0.89
C SER A 139 14.78 -28.18 1.31
N GLN A 140 15.68 -27.91 0.35
CA GLN A 140 17.01 -27.38 0.62
C GLN A 140 16.96 -25.98 1.27
N LEU A 141 15.89 -25.22 1.03
CA LEU A 141 15.60 -23.94 1.68
C LEU A 141 14.86 -24.12 3.03
N GLY A 142 14.54 -25.36 3.40
CA GLY A 142 13.81 -25.73 4.62
C GLY A 142 12.30 -25.90 4.42
N TYR A 143 11.78 -25.80 3.19
CA TYR A 143 10.36 -25.99 2.92
C TYR A 143 9.96 -27.43 3.17
N LYS A 144 8.84 -27.61 3.88
CA LYS A 144 8.28 -28.91 4.25
C LYS A 144 6.90 -29.07 3.65
N ALA A 145 6.76 -30.00 2.71
CA ALA A 145 5.51 -30.31 2.01
C ALA A 145 4.34 -30.68 2.94
N ALA A 146 4.61 -31.21 4.13
CA ALA A 146 3.57 -31.58 5.09
C ALA A 146 3.12 -30.40 6.00
N LEU A 147 3.96 -29.38 6.18
CA LEU A 147 3.74 -28.31 7.17
C LEU A 147 3.39 -26.98 6.53
N HIS A 148 4.04 -26.64 5.41
CA HIS A 148 3.91 -25.33 4.81
C HIS A 148 2.62 -25.16 4.00
N PRO A 149 2.09 -26.17 3.28
CA PRO A 149 0.80 -26.02 2.62
C PRO A 149 -0.38 -25.69 3.57
N PRO A 150 -0.58 -26.38 4.71
CA PRO A 150 -1.60 -25.99 5.69
C PRO A 150 -1.34 -24.61 6.30
N PHE A 151 -0.07 -24.27 6.53
CA PHE A 151 0.33 -22.97 7.02
C PHE A 151 0.00 -21.86 6.01
N CYS A 152 0.26 -22.09 4.73
CA CYS A 152 -0.04 -21.16 3.65
C CYS A 152 -1.54 -20.84 3.61
N GLU A 153 -2.37 -21.89 3.63
CA GLU A 153 -3.82 -21.75 3.69
C GLU A 153 -4.27 -20.97 4.93
N PHE A 154 -3.69 -21.26 6.09
CA PHE A 154 -3.97 -20.52 7.32
C PHE A 154 -3.63 -19.02 7.20
N VAL A 155 -2.45 -18.67 6.66
CA VAL A 155 -2.04 -17.27 6.52
C VAL A 155 -2.95 -16.54 5.53
N VAL A 156 -3.26 -17.15 4.38
CA VAL A 156 -4.18 -16.58 3.40
C VAL A 156 -5.56 -16.34 4.00
N ASN A 157 -6.08 -17.28 4.79
CA ASN A 157 -7.37 -17.15 5.46
C ASN A 157 -7.35 -16.10 6.58
N ALA A 158 -6.25 -16.00 7.33
CA ALA A 158 -6.12 -15.09 8.46
C ALA A 158 -5.88 -13.64 8.04
N TYR A 159 -5.06 -13.42 7.00
CA TYR A 159 -4.61 -12.09 6.58
C TYR A 159 -5.25 -11.60 5.28
N GLY A 160 -5.83 -12.51 4.49
CA GLY A 160 -6.40 -12.20 3.19
C GLY A 160 -5.33 -11.99 2.10
N ILE A 161 -5.80 -11.86 0.86
CA ILE A 161 -4.98 -11.55 -0.33
C ILE A 161 -5.29 -10.15 -0.85
N LEU A 162 -4.38 -9.59 -1.65
CA LEU A 162 -4.60 -8.31 -2.31
C LEU A 162 -5.50 -8.53 -3.53
N ARG A 163 -6.76 -8.09 -3.44
CA ARG A 163 -7.75 -8.23 -4.52
C ARG A 163 -7.60 -7.21 -5.65
N GLU A 164 -6.92 -6.10 -5.38
CA GLU A 164 -6.75 -4.98 -6.31
C GLU A 164 -5.28 -4.60 -6.41
N ARG A 165 -4.84 -4.30 -7.64
CA ARG A 165 -3.52 -3.74 -7.89
C ARG A 165 -3.44 -2.39 -7.15
N PRO A 166 -2.42 -2.16 -6.31
CA PRO A 166 -2.17 -0.88 -5.66
C PRO A 166 -2.14 0.19 -6.74
N SER A 167 -3.11 1.10 -6.69
CA SER A 167 -3.33 2.11 -7.70
C SER A 167 -2.33 3.26 -7.54
N GLN A 168 -1.03 2.99 -7.71
CA GLN A 168 0.00 4.00 -7.98
C GLN A 168 1.34 3.34 -8.28
N ASN A 169 1.92 3.70 -9.43
CA ASN A 169 3.19 3.19 -10.01
C ASN A 169 4.43 3.27 -9.08
N CYS A 170 4.33 3.83 -7.87
CA CYS A 170 5.42 3.89 -6.89
C CYS A 170 5.45 2.66 -5.95
N ALA A 171 4.28 2.15 -5.53
CA ALA A 171 4.20 1.05 -4.54
C ALA A 171 4.56 -0.32 -5.14
N GLU A 172 4.36 -0.50 -6.45
CA GLU A 172 4.61 -1.78 -7.14
C GLU A 172 6.10 -2.15 -7.21
N ALA A 173 6.97 -1.15 -7.38
CA ALA A 173 8.42 -1.35 -7.33
C ALA A 173 8.88 -1.77 -5.91
N GLU A 174 8.21 -1.23 -4.89
CA GLU A 174 8.53 -1.49 -3.49
C GLU A 174 8.03 -2.87 -3.03
N TYR A 175 6.85 -3.31 -3.47
CA TYR A 175 6.32 -4.64 -3.15
C TYR A 175 7.06 -5.79 -3.85
N ASN A 176 7.75 -5.49 -4.96
CA ASN A 176 8.66 -6.44 -5.61
C ASN A 176 10.08 -6.41 -5.05
N ASN A 177 10.35 -5.61 -4.02
CA ASN A 177 11.64 -5.58 -3.34
C ASN A 177 11.69 -6.63 -2.21
N PRO A 178 12.56 -7.65 -2.29
CA PRO A 178 12.64 -8.70 -1.27
C PRO A 178 13.04 -8.16 0.11
N ASP A 179 13.85 -7.10 0.18
CA ASP A 179 14.27 -6.50 1.45
C ASP A 179 13.13 -5.75 2.13
N PHE A 180 12.24 -5.13 1.34
CA PHE A 180 11.02 -4.53 1.86
C PHE A 180 10.11 -5.59 2.47
N LEU A 181 9.87 -6.70 1.76
CA LEU A 181 9.02 -7.80 2.24
C LEU A 181 9.59 -8.45 3.51
N ARG A 182 10.92 -8.58 3.62
CA ARG A 182 11.58 -9.06 4.85
C ARG A 182 11.35 -8.13 6.03
N ARG A 183 11.52 -6.81 5.82
CA ARG A 183 11.23 -5.81 6.86
C ARG A 183 9.75 -5.86 7.27
N LEU A 184 8.85 -6.02 6.32
CA LEU A 184 7.42 -6.15 6.59
C LEU A 184 7.11 -7.37 7.45
N ILE A 185 7.67 -8.55 7.13
CA ILE A 185 7.48 -9.75 7.95
C ILE A 185 7.98 -9.50 9.38
N ALA A 186 9.13 -8.83 9.53
CA ALA A 186 9.69 -8.53 10.85
C ALA A 186 8.80 -7.58 11.69
N THR A 187 8.10 -6.63 11.06
CA THR A 187 7.29 -5.62 11.75
C THR A 187 5.83 -6.00 11.92
N ALA A 188 5.20 -6.62 10.91
CA ALA A 188 3.77 -6.88 10.87
C ALA A 188 3.38 -8.31 11.27
N ALA A 189 4.26 -9.29 11.10
CA ALA A 189 3.92 -10.68 11.41
C ALA A 189 4.11 -11.00 12.90
N PRO A 190 3.21 -11.80 13.52
CA PRO A 190 3.41 -12.33 14.85
C PRO A 190 4.70 -13.14 14.95
N LYS A 191 5.45 -12.98 16.05
CA LYS A 191 6.77 -13.64 16.27
C LYS A 191 6.76 -15.15 16.03
N ARG A 192 5.62 -15.82 16.24
CA ARG A 192 5.46 -17.27 16.01
C ARG A 192 5.46 -17.63 14.51
N LEU A 193 4.92 -16.77 13.65
CA LEU A 193 4.78 -17.00 12.20
C LEU A 193 5.96 -16.46 11.40
N GLN A 194 6.77 -15.56 11.98
CA GLN A 194 7.87 -14.87 11.28
C GLN A 194 8.88 -15.82 10.63
N LYS A 195 9.23 -16.92 11.30
CA LYS A 195 10.21 -17.89 10.77
C LYS A 195 9.69 -18.56 9.50
N ASP A 196 8.48 -19.10 9.56
CA ASP A 196 7.86 -19.80 8.43
C ASP A 196 7.53 -18.82 7.28
N LEU A 197 7.07 -17.61 7.58
CA LEU A 197 6.87 -16.56 6.57
C LEU A 197 8.17 -16.13 5.89
N SER A 198 9.26 -15.99 6.64
CA SER A 198 10.57 -15.65 6.07
C SER A 198 11.09 -16.75 5.16
N LEU A 199 10.81 -18.01 5.52
CA LEU A 199 11.14 -19.18 4.72
C LEU A 199 10.32 -19.22 3.41
N VAL A 200 9.01 -19.01 3.49
CA VAL A 200 8.12 -18.89 2.33
C VAL A 200 8.61 -17.78 1.39
N LEU A 201 8.98 -16.62 1.94
CA LEU A 201 9.53 -15.52 1.14
C LEU A 201 10.85 -15.90 0.46
N ALA A 202 11.74 -16.62 1.14
CA ALA A 202 12.98 -17.11 0.54
C ALA A 202 12.71 -18.08 -0.61
N CYS A 203 11.72 -18.98 -0.44
CA CYS A 203 11.26 -19.89 -1.49
C CYS A 203 10.70 -19.12 -2.70
N LEU A 204 9.86 -18.12 -2.45
CA LEU A 204 9.30 -17.25 -3.49
C LEU A 204 10.42 -16.52 -4.26
N CYS A 205 11.41 -15.98 -3.56
CA CYS A 205 12.56 -15.32 -4.18
C CYS A 205 13.38 -16.28 -5.06
N SER A 206 13.62 -17.50 -4.58
CA SER A 206 14.32 -18.52 -5.36
C SER A 206 13.56 -18.88 -6.63
N MET A 207 12.24 -19.09 -6.53
CA MET A 207 11.41 -19.38 -7.70
C MET A 207 11.33 -18.18 -8.67
N ALA A 208 11.25 -16.96 -8.14
CA ALA A 208 11.27 -15.73 -8.93
C ALA A 208 12.57 -15.51 -9.70
N ALA A 209 13.71 -15.86 -9.08
CA ALA A 209 15.00 -15.83 -9.77
C ALA A 209 15.07 -16.87 -10.89
N GLN A 210 14.47 -18.05 -10.70
CA GLN A 210 14.45 -19.12 -11.68
C GLN A 210 13.53 -18.82 -12.89
N ASP A 211 12.35 -18.24 -12.66
CA ASP A 211 11.39 -17.94 -13.73
C ASP A 211 11.54 -16.53 -14.33
N ARG A 212 12.42 -15.69 -13.76
CA ARG A 212 12.65 -14.28 -14.12
C ARG A 212 11.38 -13.42 -14.07
N ARG A 213 10.44 -13.75 -13.17
CA ARG A 213 9.18 -13.01 -12.98
C ARG A 213 9.21 -12.15 -11.71
N PRO A 214 8.52 -11.00 -11.69
CA PRO A 214 8.40 -10.15 -10.49
C PRO A 214 7.76 -10.93 -9.35
N LEU A 215 8.21 -10.73 -8.10
CA LEU A 215 7.77 -11.51 -6.91
C LEU A 215 6.25 -11.62 -6.80
N LEU A 216 5.55 -10.50 -6.96
CA LEU A 216 4.10 -10.45 -6.93
C LEU A 216 3.55 -10.27 -8.36
N LEU A 217 2.66 -11.17 -8.75
CA LEU A 217 1.97 -11.14 -10.03
C LEU A 217 0.51 -10.73 -9.80
N TRP A 218 0.10 -9.63 -10.43
CA TRP A 218 -1.27 -9.11 -10.36
C TRP A 218 -2.21 -9.83 -11.32
#